data_AF-K1E4U1-F1
#
_entry.id   AF-K1E4U1-F1
#
_cell.length_a   1.000
_cell.length_b   1.000
_cell.length_c   1.000
_cell.angle_alpha   90.00
_cell.angle_beta   90.00
_cell.angle_gamma   90.00
#
_symmetry.space_group_name_H-M   'P 1'
#
loop_
_entity.id
_entity.type
_entity.pdbx_description
1 polymer ?
#
loop_
_entity_poly.entity_id
_entity_poly.type
_entity_poly.pdbx_seq_one_letter_code
_entity_poly.pdbx_strand_id
1 'polypeptide(L)'
;MRPGGGLTESTFSKQDEIFTCGPTAASAKACTFADGGKTTCITDPLGRKAIRFTSPTVDNWDGQMHPRGQEVIPMYVVLDDDTTCAVASHDHGQHWQGRFSWYPCSDGSELLTDEKIEDTFDSDAAAWTVDRSVDQGKPTSTRVKTAVYAGTR
;
A
#
# COMPACT_ATOMS: atom_id res chain seq x y z
N MET A 1 6.63 18.55 24.17
CA MET A 1 7.63 18.19 23.13
C MET A 1 6.85 17.83 21.87
N ARG A 2 7.01 18.58 20.77
CA ARG A 2 6.49 18.13 19.47
C ARG A 2 7.41 16.98 19.03
N PRO A 3 6.91 15.79 18.68
CA PRO A 3 7.79 14.77 18.12
C PRO A 3 8.41 15.37 16.86
N GLY A 4 9.74 15.36 16.78
CA GLY A 4 10.45 15.72 15.55
C GLY A 4 9.97 14.76 14.46
N GLY A 5 9.28 15.29 13.45
CA GLY A 5 8.76 14.50 12.35
C GLY A 5 9.90 14.15 11.41
N GLY A 6 10.34 12.90 11.44
CA GLY A 6 11.23 12.31 10.43
C GLY A 6 10.45 11.56 9.36
N LEU A 7 11.14 11.16 8.29
CA LEU A 7 10.57 10.29 7.27
C LEU A 7 10.57 8.86 7.78
N THR A 8 9.49 8.12 7.54
CA THR A 8 9.41 6.68 7.83
C THR A 8 9.45 5.92 6.53
N GLU A 9 10.23 4.83 6.47
CA GLU A 9 10.25 3.91 5.35
C GLU A 9 8.83 3.49 4.94
N SER A 10 8.61 3.34 3.64
CA SER A 10 7.29 2.99 3.13
C SER A 10 6.96 1.53 3.36
N THR A 11 5.74 1.27 3.85
CA THR A 11 5.19 -0.09 3.91
C THR A 11 5.02 -0.73 2.52
N PHE A 12 5.03 0.08 1.45
CA PHE A 12 4.85 -0.41 0.08
C PHE A 12 6.14 -0.72 -0.66
N SER A 13 7.31 -0.53 -0.03
CA SER A 13 8.62 -0.62 -0.69
C SER A 13 9.59 -1.48 0.11
N LYS A 14 10.45 -2.20 -0.61
CA LYS A 14 11.64 -2.85 -0.05
C LYS A 14 12.89 -1.96 -0.11
N GLN A 15 12.78 -0.81 -0.76
CA GLN A 15 13.84 0.19 -0.93
C GLN A 15 13.78 1.20 0.23
N ASP A 16 14.91 1.39 0.91
CA ASP A 16 15.02 2.26 2.09
C ASP A 16 14.92 3.76 1.73
N GLU A 17 15.07 4.13 0.46
CA GLU A 17 14.91 5.50 -0.03
C GLU A 17 13.44 5.91 -0.31
N ILE A 18 12.50 4.99 -0.13
CA ILE A 18 11.07 5.22 -0.34
C ILE A 18 10.37 5.36 1.00
N PHE A 19 9.62 6.44 1.18
CA PHE A 19 9.01 6.80 2.45
C PHE A 19 7.49 7.01 2.37
N THR A 20 6.83 6.99 3.51
CA THR A 20 5.41 7.37 3.62
C THR A 20 5.30 8.83 4.06
N CYS A 21 4.41 9.60 3.42
CA CYS A 21 4.24 11.03 3.71
C CYS A 21 3.35 11.32 4.94
N GLY A 22 3.13 10.33 5.80
CA GLY A 22 2.28 10.41 7.00
C GLY A 22 0.77 10.54 6.71
N PRO A 23 -0.07 10.49 7.76
CA PRO A 23 -1.54 10.49 7.63
C PRO A 23 -2.12 11.81 7.06
N THR A 24 -1.33 12.88 7.00
CA THR A 24 -1.75 14.19 6.46
C THR A 24 -1.77 14.23 4.93
N ALA A 25 -1.18 13.25 4.24
CA ALA A 25 -1.20 13.12 2.79
C ALA A 25 -2.08 11.94 2.37
N ALA A 26 -3.38 12.02 2.63
CA ALA A 26 -4.33 10.90 2.58
C ALA A 26 -4.42 10.14 1.23
N SER A 27 -3.91 10.70 0.14
CA SER A 27 -3.85 10.02 -1.17
C SER A 27 -2.45 9.57 -1.58
N ALA A 28 -1.40 9.98 -0.86
CA ALA A 28 -0.02 9.61 -1.16
C ALA A 28 0.32 8.27 -0.51
N LYS A 29 0.68 7.28 -1.32
CA LYS A 29 0.97 5.91 -0.88
C LYS A 29 2.45 5.73 -0.54
N ALA A 30 3.31 6.02 -1.51
CA ALA A 30 4.76 5.90 -1.39
C ALA A 30 5.44 7.10 -2.05
N CYS A 31 6.46 7.64 -1.40
CA CYS A 31 7.10 8.91 -1.72
C CYS A 31 8.61 8.72 -1.95
N THR A 32 9.20 9.50 -2.85
CA THR A 32 10.65 9.57 -3.08
C THR A 32 11.10 11.01 -3.29
N PHE A 33 12.40 11.25 -3.14
CA PHE A 33 13.07 12.54 -3.38
C PHE A 33 13.79 12.62 -4.74
N ALA A 34 13.63 11.61 -5.61
CA ALA A 34 14.47 11.40 -6.80
C ALA A 34 14.47 12.53 -7.85
N ASP A 35 13.59 13.54 -7.78
CA ASP A 35 13.39 14.53 -8.84
C ASP A 35 13.78 15.97 -8.41
N GLY A 36 15.08 16.25 -8.23
CA GLY A 36 15.59 17.62 -8.24
C GLY A 36 15.06 18.54 -7.14
N GLY A 37 14.96 18.04 -5.91
CA GLY A 37 14.52 18.82 -4.75
C GLY A 37 13.00 18.82 -4.52
N LYS A 38 12.26 17.95 -5.22
CA LYS A 38 10.82 17.78 -5.01
C LYS A 38 10.51 16.36 -4.55
N THR A 39 9.53 16.27 -3.66
CA THR A 39 8.93 15.02 -3.24
C THR A 39 7.95 14.56 -4.32
N THR A 40 8.15 13.34 -4.82
CA THR A 40 7.25 12.68 -5.77
C THR A 40 6.55 11.53 -5.06
N CYS A 41 5.20 11.51 -5.06
CA CYS A 41 4.43 10.48 -4.38
C CYS A 41 3.45 9.80 -5.32
N ILE A 42 3.41 8.47 -5.27
CA ILE A 42 2.42 7.69 -6.00
C ILE A 42 1.05 7.89 -5.36
N THR A 43 0.05 8.26 -6.16
CA THR A 43 -1.35 8.41 -5.71
C THR A 43 -2.27 7.34 -6.28
N ASP A 44 -1.97 6.85 -7.48
CA ASP A 44 -2.72 5.82 -8.19
C ASP A 44 -1.73 4.87 -8.88
N PRO A 45 -1.44 3.69 -8.30
CA PRO A 45 -0.49 2.75 -8.89
C PRO A 45 -0.96 2.20 -10.24
N LEU A 46 -2.27 1.94 -10.38
CA LEU A 46 -2.84 1.34 -11.59
C LEU A 46 -2.89 2.36 -12.73
N GLY A 47 -3.34 3.58 -12.44
CA GLY A 47 -3.36 4.70 -13.37
C GLY A 47 -2.00 5.35 -13.60
N ARG A 48 -0.93 4.87 -12.94
CA ARG A 48 0.44 5.42 -12.98
C ARG A 48 0.49 6.92 -12.70
N LYS A 49 -0.25 7.38 -11.68
CA LYS A 49 -0.29 8.79 -11.31
C LYS A 49 0.56 9.05 -10.08
N ALA A 50 1.24 10.19 -10.12
CA ALA A 50 2.01 10.71 -9.01
C ALA A 50 1.76 12.22 -8.86
N ILE A 51 1.93 12.71 -7.65
CA ILE A 51 1.96 14.14 -7.32
C ILE A 51 3.39 14.57 -7.03
N ARG A 52 3.70 15.83 -7.31
CA ARG A 52 5.00 16.45 -7.00
C ARG A 52 4.80 17.71 -6.18
N PHE A 53 5.51 17.84 -5.06
CA PHE A 53 5.44 19.00 -4.19
C PHE A 53 6.73 19.20 -3.40
N THR A 54 6.87 20.38 -2.79
CA THR A 54 7.92 20.67 -1.81
C THR A 54 7.41 20.37 -0.40
N SER A 55 8.20 19.71 0.43
CA SER A 55 7.79 19.32 1.77
C SER A 55 8.84 19.79 2.78
N PRO A 56 8.50 20.71 3.70
CA PRO A 56 9.43 21.15 4.73
C PRO A 56 9.99 19.99 5.58
N THR A 57 9.23 18.90 5.75
CA THR A 57 9.70 17.70 6.45
C THR A 57 10.83 17.00 5.69
N VAL A 58 10.72 16.94 4.36
CA VAL A 58 11.75 16.36 3.50
C VAL A 58 12.92 17.33 3.34
N ASP A 59 12.65 18.63 3.21
CA ASP A 59 13.67 19.66 3.05
C ASP A 59 14.57 19.82 4.29
N ASN A 60 14.04 19.49 5.48
CA ASN A 60 14.79 19.51 6.75
C ASN A 60 15.18 18.11 7.23
N TRP A 61 15.08 17.10 6.37
CA TRP A 61 15.42 15.72 6.72
C TRP A 61 16.93 15.57 6.92
N ASP A 62 17.32 14.87 7.99
CA ASP A 62 18.71 14.66 8.42
C ASP A 62 19.44 13.54 7.66
N GLY A 63 18.77 12.95 6.67
CA GLY A 63 19.28 11.83 5.88
C GLY A 63 19.07 10.45 6.52
N GLN A 64 18.35 10.34 7.64
CA GLN A 64 18.01 9.06 8.27
C GLN A 64 16.50 8.80 8.29
N MET A 65 16.07 7.73 7.62
CA MET A 65 14.67 7.31 7.73
C MET A 65 14.47 6.51 9.00
N HIS A 66 13.33 6.73 9.65
CA HIS A 66 12.86 5.83 10.67
C HIS A 66 12.47 4.50 10.02
N PRO A 67 12.87 3.37 10.60
CA PRO A 67 12.47 2.07 10.09
C PRO A 67 10.95 1.95 10.12
N ARG A 68 10.38 1.29 9.12
CA ARG A 68 8.96 0.92 9.14
C ARG A 68 8.69 -0.03 10.31
N GLY A 69 7.53 0.11 10.94
CA GLY A 69 7.12 -0.75 12.05
C GLY A 69 6.43 -2.06 11.61
N GLN A 70 6.26 -2.27 10.31
CA GLN A 70 5.42 -3.31 9.72
C GLN A 70 6.10 -3.97 8.51
N GLU A 71 5.62 -5.14 8.11
CA GLU A 71 6.10 -5.84 6.93
C GLU A 71 5.72 -5.10 5.63
N VAL A 72 6.45 -5.42 4.56
CA VAL A 72 6.21 -4.80 3.26
C VAL A 72 5.01 -5.43 2.58
N ILE A 73 4.03 -4.60 2.25
CA ILE A 73 2.81 -4.99 1.55
C ILE A 73 2.83 -4.49 0.09
N PRO A 74 2.13 -5.16 -0.83
CA PRO A 74 2.11 -4.76 -2.24
C PRO A 74 1.26 -3.49 -2.43
N MET A 75 1.60 -2.65 -3.40
CA MET A 75 0.70 -1.56 -3.83
C MET A 75 -0.52 -2.08 -4.56
N TYR A 76 -0.32 -3.12 -5.36
CA TYR A 76 -1.37 -3.85 -6.04
C TYR A 76 -0.93 -5.27 -6.33
N VAL A 77 -1.91 -6.13 -6.53
CA VAL A 77 -1.72 -7.53 -6.91
C VAL A 77 -2.54 -7.86 -8.15
N VAL A 78 -2.08 -8.86 -8.88
CA VAL A 78 -2.83 -9.53 -9.95
C VAL A 78 -3.10 -10.95 -9.47
N LEU A 79 -4.36 -11.36 -9.50
CA LEU A 79 -4.80 -12.71 -9.12
C LEU A 79 -4.61 -13.69 -10.29
N ASP A 80 -4.84 -14.97 -10.05
CA ASP A 80 -4.70 -16.04 -11.04
C ASP A 80 -5.66 -15.91 -12.23
N ASP A 81 -6.82 -15.29 -12.03
CA ASP A 81 -7.81 -14.95 -13.05
C ASP A 81 -7.58 -13.59 -13.73
N ASP A 82 -6.39 -12.99 -13.56
CA ASP A 82 -6.00 -11.67 -14.07
C ASP A 82 -6.76 -10.47 -13.45
N THR A 83 -7.58 -10.70 -12.42
CA THR A 83 -8.19 -9.61 -11.64
C THR A 83 -7.11 -8.80 -10.93
N THR A 84 -7.21 -7.47 -11.03
CA THR A 84 -6.25 -6.57 -10.39
C THR A 84 -6.88 -5.91 -9.17
N CYS A 85 -6.20 -5.96 -8.03
CA CYS A 85 -6.65 -5.35 -6.78
C CYS A 85 -5.58 -4.41 -6.25
N ALA A 86 -5.94 -3.17 -5.93
CA ALA A 86 -4.99 -2.14 -5.53
C ALA A 86 -5.36 -1.51 -4.20
N VAL A 87 -4.35 -1.13 -3.42
CA VAL A 87 -4.58 -0.58 -2.08
C VAL A 87 -5.44 0.68 -2.16
N ALA A 88 -6.50 0.74 -1.38
CA ALA A 88 -7.33 1.93 -1.19
C ALA A 88 -6.76 2.81 -0.07
N SER A 89 -7.01 4.12 -0.13
CA SER A 89 -6.60 5.06 0.93
C SER A 89 -7.48 4.98 2.18
N HIS A 90 -8.69 4.44 2.03
CA HIS A 90 -9.67 4.27 3.09
C HIS A 90 -10.62 3.16 2.69
N ASP A 91 -11.02 2.38 3.68
CA ASP A 91 -12.11 1.43 3.57
C ASP A 91 -13.31 1.94 4.36
N HIS A 92 -14.47 1.98 3.70
CA HIS A 92 -15.72 2.45 4.27
C HIS A 92 -16.87 1.44 3.99
N GLY A 93 -16.53 0.24 3.52
CA GLY A 93 -17.49 -0.80 3.16
C GLY A 93 -18.01 -1.59 4.35
N GLN A 94 -19.13 -2.28 4.14
CA GLN A 94 -19.44 -3.48 4.92
C GLN A 94 -18.92 -4.68 4.12
N HIS A 95 -18.18 -5.57 4.79
CA HIS A 95 -17.62 -6.76 4.18
C HIS A 95 -18.19 -8.02 4.83
N TRP A 96 -17.91 -9.17 4.22
CA TRP A 96 -18.36 -10.46 4.73
C TRP A 96 -18.01 -10.63 6.22
N GLN A 97 -19.05 -10.83 7.04
CA GLN A 97 -18.95 -11.04 8.50
C GLN A 97 -18.17 -9.95 9.27
N GLY A 98 -18.14 -8.71 8.75
CA GLY A 98 -17.47 -7.60 9.43
C GLY A 98 -15.94 -7.62 9.34
N ARG A 99 -15.39 -8.38 8.38
CA ARG A 99 -13.97 -8.27 7.98
C ARG A 99 -13.70 -6.90 7.35
N PHE A 100 -12.44 -6.62 7.06
CA PHE A 100 -12.00 -5.36 6.44
C PHE A 100 -11.47 -5.62 5.04
N SER A 101 -11.51 -4.62 4.15
CA SER A 101 -10.85 -4.68 2.85
C SER A 101 -10.03 -3.45 2.53
N TRP A 102 -8.73 -3.66 2.31
CA TRP A 102 -7.83 -2.60 1.85
C TRP A 102 -7.57 -2.66 0.35
N TYR A 103 -8.03 -3.69 -0.35
CA TYR A 103 -7.76 -3.92 -1.78
C TYR A 103 -9.06 -4.21 -2.53
N PRO A 104 -9.81 -3.18 -2.95
CA PRO A 104 -10.85 -3.35 -3.95
C PRO A 104 -10.23 -3.83 -5.27
N CYS A 105 -10.97 -4.67 -5.97
CA CYS A 105 -10.56 -5.30 -7.22
C CYS A 105 -11.31 -4.72 -8.43
N SER A 106 -10.71 -4.86 -9.62
CA SER A 106 -11.23 -4.32 -10.89
C SER A 106 -12.59 -4.91 -11.32
N ASP A 107 -12.94 -6.07 -10.81
CA ASP A 107 -14.21 -6.77 -11.09
C ASP A 107 -15.30 -6.46 -10.05
N GLY A 108 -15.04 -5.57 -9.09
CA GLY A 108 -15.94 -5.26 -7.98
C GLY A 108 -15.84 -6.20 -6.79
N SER A 109 -14.98 -7.23 -6.87
CA SER A 109 -14.60 -8.04 -5.71
C SER A 109 -13.62 -7.30 -4.80
N GLU A 110 -13.28 -7.93 -3.68
CA GLU A 110 -12.42 -7.32 -2.66
C GLU A 110 -11.57 -8.37 -1.95
N LEU A 111 -10.36 -7.98 -1.53
CA LEU A 111 -9.51 -8.82 -0.70
C LEU A 111 -9.76 -8.54 0.77
N LEU A 112 -10.03 -9.58 1.54
CA LEU A 112 -10.39 -9.47 2.95
C LEU A 112 -9.18 -9.67 3.87
N THR A 113 -9.20 -8.94 4.97
CA THR A 113 -8.32 -9.12 6.13
C THR A 113 -9.14 -9.10 7.40
N ASP A 114 -8.57 -9.61 8.49
CA ASP A 114 -9.24 -9.68 9.79
C ASP A 114 -9.23 -8.33 10.51
N GLU A 115 -8.17 -7.53 10.35
CA GLU A 115 -8.09 -6.18 10.93
C GLU A 115 -7.06 -5.31 10.21
N LYS A 116 -5.81 -5.79 10.08
CA LYS A 116 -4.70 -5.00 9.56
C LYS A 116 -4.40 -5.30 8.11
N ILE A 117 -3.93 -4.29 7.39
CA ILE A 117 -3.58 -4.44 5.97
C ILE A 117 -2.42 -5.44 5.77
N GLU A 118 -1.52 -5.55 6.74
CA GLU A 118 -0.41 -6.52 6.72
C GLU A 118 -0.90 -7.96 6.70
N ASP A 119 -2.04 -8.26 7.33
CA ASP A 119 -2.59 -9.61 7.46
C ASP A 119 -3.39 -10.05 6.20
N THR A 120 -3.43 -9.21 5.16
CA THR A 120 -4.20 -9.49 3.94
C THR A 120 -3.65 -10.68 3.15
N PHE A 121 -2.33 -10.88 3.16
CA PHE A 121 -1.67 -11.89 2.35
C PHE A 121 -1.03 -12.94 3.24
N ASP A 122 -1.40 -14.21 3.04
CA ASP A 122 -0.64 -15.31 3.62
C ASP A 122 0.64 -15.49 2.80
N SER A 123 1.72 -14.90 3.30
CA SER A 123 3.03 -14.91 2.64
C SER A 123 3.89 -16.13 2.89
N ASP A 124 3.54 -16.89 3.92
CA ASP A 124 4.31 -18.04 4.39
C ASP A 124 3.85 -19.34 3.70
N ALA A 125 2.67 -19.34 3.09
CA ALA A 125 2.20 -20.41 2.22
C ALA A 125 3.08 -20.56 0.95
N ALA A 126 3.24 -21.80 0.47
CA ALA A 126 4.04 -22.13 -0.73
C ALA A 126 3.58 -21.40 -2.01
N ALA A 127 2.37 -20.83 -1.99
CA ALA A 127 1.91 -19.83 -2.91
C ALA A 127 1.25 -18.71 -2.09
N TRP A 128 1.61 -17.45 -2.35
CA TRP A 128 0.86 -16.31 -1.83
C TRP A 128 -0.63 -16.49 -2.10
N THR A 129 -1.43 -16.53 -1.04
CA THR A 129 -2.89 -16.63 -1.12
C THR A 129 -3.54 -15.48 -0.38
N VAL A 130 -4.78 -15.18 -0.79
CA VAL A 130 -5.60 -14.14 -0.20
C VAL A 130 -7.06 -14.59 -0.18
N ASP A 131 -7.80 -14.16 0.83
CA ASP A 131 -9.25 -14.35 0.87
C ASP A 131 -9.92 -13.28 0.01
N ARG A 132 -10.54 -13.71 -1.10
CA ARG A 132 -11.31 -12.82 -1.97
C ARG A 132 -12.79 -13.00 -1.74
N SER A 133 -13.52 -11.90 -1.56
CA SER A 133 -14.99 -11.88 -1.52
C SER A 133 -15.55 -11.22 -2.76
N VAL A 134 -16.61 -11.81 -3.31
CA VAL A 134 -17.39 -11.27 -4.44
C VAL A 134 -18.79 -10.95 -3.91
N ASP A 135 -19.31 -9.77 -4.24
CA ASP A 135 -20.64 -9.31 -3.80
C ASP A 135 -20.87 -9.44 -2.29
N GLN A 136 -19.83 -9.15 -1.49
CA GLN A 136 -19.82 -9.31 -0.03
C GLN A 136 -20.14 -10.74 0.44
N GLY A 137 -19.97 -11.75 -0.43
CA GLY A 137 -20.25 -13.15 -0.16
C GLY A 137 -19.13 -13.85 0.60
N LYS A 138 -19.34 -15.15 0.86
CA LYS A 138 -18.35 -15.99 1.54
C LYS A 138 -17.03 -15.98 0.76
N PRO A 139 -15.88 -15.67 1.40
CA PRO A 139 -14.62 -15.57 0.70
C PRO A 139 -14.12 -16.93 0.22
N THR A 140 -13.34 -16.88 -0.86
CA THR A 140 -12.60 -18.00 -1.40
C THR A 140 -11.11 -17.68 -1.40
N SER A 141 -10.30 -18.64 -0.94
CA SER A 141 -8.85 -18.55 -1.05
C SER A 141 -8.45 -18.51 -2.53
N THR A 142 -7.78 -17.43 -2.91
CA THR A 142 -7.36 -17.14 -4.28
C THR A 142 -5.86 -16.95 -4.32
N ARG A 143 -5.21 -17.45 -5.38
CA ARG A 143 -3.76 -17.33 -5.53
C ARG A 143 -3.39 -15.97 -6.09
N VAL A 144 -2.34 -15.36 -5.54
CA VAL A 144 -1.71 -14.19 -6.14
C VAL A 144 -0.76 -14.63 -7.25
N LYS A 145 -0.98 -14.13 -8.46
CA LYS A 145 -0.12 -14.34 -9.63
C LYS A 145 1.04 -13.36 -9.66
N THR A 146 0.81 -12.10 -9.29
CA THR A 146 1.85 -11.06 -9.29
C THR A 146 1.61 -10.08 -8.15
N ALA A 147 2.68 -9.71 -7.45
CA ALA A 147 2.68 -8.69 -6.41
C ALA A 147 3.58 -7.55 -6.84
N VAL A 148 3.08 -6.31 -6.79
CA VAL A 148 3.84 -5.14 -7.23
C VAL A 148 4.02 -4.17 -6.08
N TYR A 149 5.27 -3.79 -5.86
CA TYR A 149 5.72 -2.89 -4.80
C TYR A 149 6.13 -1.54 -5.40
N ALA A 150 6.16 -0.50 -4.57
CA ALA A 150 6.76 0.77 -4.95
C ALA A 150 8.29 0.62 -5.09
N GLY A 151 8.86 1.32 -6.06
CA GLY A 151 10.30 1.35 -6.28
C GLY A 151 10.69 2.39 -7.32
N THR A 152 11.97 2.76 -7.33
CA THR A 152 12.53 3.73 -8.29
C THR A 152 13.35 3.09 -9.41
N ARG A 153 13.56 1.76 -9.36
CA ARG A 153 14.42 0.97 -10.27
C ARG A 153 13.91 -0.46 -10.38
#